data_AF-A0A388SZX7-F1
#
_entry.id   AF-A0A388SZX7-F1
#
_cell.length_a   1.000
_cell.length_b   1.000
_cell.length_c   1.000
_cell.angle_alpha   90.00
_cell.angle_beta   90.00
_cell.angle_gamma   90.00
#
_symmetry.space_group_name_H-M   'P 1'
#
loop_
_entity.id
_entity.type
_entity.pdbx_description
1 polymer ?
#
loop_
_entity_poly.entity_id
_entity_poly.type
_entity_poly.pdbx_seq_one_letter_code
_entity_poly.pdbx_strand_id
1 'polypeptide(L)'
;MNETSPPPGPTPSNPARPGPDPDRYADPDRYTDPDPRPPDAAPPPTPPPPPTPTGAPPPTPTGAPAPAPTGAPAPAPTGAPAPAPPPDPAAVADPDAEGAPLGRRTVLAVLGLGAAGVAAAPWLQRGLEAVLGPVADTDPTKLTGLLPGGGGFRYYSVAASVPRETAAGYRLTVGGLVERPAEFTLRALRALPQTRLVRDVQCVTGWRVPDTPFEGVRLSELLDAVGVRPEARAVRFTCFDGVYSESLTLEQARRSDVLVCLRMSDEPLSHAHGGPVRLYVAPMYFYKSAKWLSGISLTRDVRPGYWEERGYDVDAWVGRSNGRDDTPTV
;
A
#
# COMPACT_ATOMS: atom_id res chain seq x y z
N MET A 1 51.95 0.99 44.77
CA MET A 1 52.15 1.99 43.71
C MET A 1 50.90 1.96 42.85
N ASN A 2 50.18 3.07 42.82
CA ASN A 2 48.82 3.19 42.29
C ASN A 2 48.94 3.75 40.86
N GLU A 3 48.70 2.95 39.82
CA GLU A 3 48.73 3.44 38.43
C GLU A 3 47.39 4.09 38.09
N THR A 4 47.42 5.42 37.98
CA THR A 4 46.30 6.24 37.49
C THR A 4 46.43 6.36 35.98
N SER A 5 45.47 5.82 35.22
CA SER A 5 45.38 6.03 33.77
C SER A 5 45.01 7.49 33.46
N PRO A 6 45.57 8.09 32.38
CA PRO A 6 45.25 9.47 31.99
C PRO A 6 43.86 9.59 31.34
N PRO A 7 43.22 10.76 31.37
CA PRO A 7 41.90 10.97 30.77
C PRO A 7 41.96 10.95 29.22
N PRO A 8 40.86 10.57 28.54
CA PRO A 8 40.80 10.57 27.08
C PRO A 8 40.82 12.00 26.53
N GLY A 9 41.63 12.22 25.49
CA GLY A 9 41.71 13.49 24.75
C GLY A 9 40.44 13.81 23.95
N PRO A 10 40.30 15.06 23.47
CA PRO A 10 39.09 15.51 22.78
C PRO A 10 38.90 14.83 21.43
N THR A 11 37.67 14.38 21.17
CA THR A 11 37.22 13.78 19.91
C THR A 11 37.37 14.78 18.75
N PRO A 12 37.95 14.40 17.60
CA PRO A 12 38.03 15.30 16.44
C PRO A 12 36.63 15.60 15.92
N SER A 13 36.32 16.89 15.77
CA SER A 13 35.09 17.35 15.12
C SER A 13 35.14 16.98 13.64
N ASN A 14 34.14 16.20 13.21
CA ASN A 14 33.99 15.76 11.82
C ASN A 14 33.67 16.99 10.93
N PRO A 15 34.43 17.26 9.86
CA PRO A 15 34.09 18.35 8.94
C PRO A 15 32.74 18.06 8.27
N ALA A 16 31.89 19.10 8.18
CA ALA A 16 30.62 19.03 7.47
C ALA A 16 30.85 18.49 6.04
N ARG A 17 30.12 17.43 5.67
CA ARG A 17 30.18 16.88 4.30
C ARG A 17 29.65 17.93 3.31
N PRO A 18 30.32 18.13 2.16
CA PRO A 18 29.74 18.93 1.09
C PRO A 18 28.40 18.32 0.65
N GLY A 19 27.44 19.19 0.31
CA GLY A 19 26.14 18.80 -0.21
C GLY A 19 26.25 17.97 -1.49
N PRO A 20 25.17 17.29 -1.90
CA PRO A 20 25.18 16.43 -3.08
C PRO A 20 25.57 17.24 -4.32
N ASP A 21 26.56 16.73 -5.05
CA ASP A 21 27.00 17.23 -6.35
C ASP A 21 25.89 16.96 -7.40
N PRO A 22 25.26 18.01 -7.95
CA PRO A 22 24.16 17.86 -8.91
C PRO A 22 24.60 17.25 -10.24
N ASP A 23 25.90 17.27 -10.56
CA ASP A 23 26.41 16.80 -11.87
C ASP A 23 26.78 15.30 -11.86
N ARG A 24 26.66 14.64 -10.71
CA ARG A 24 27.01 13.22 -10.55
C ARG A 24 26.06 12.25 -11.30
N TYR A 25 24.92 12.73 -11.79
CA TYR A 25 23.86 11.91 -12.38
C TYR A 25 23.70 12.07 -13.91
N ALA A 26 24.63 12.76 -14.58
CA ALA A 26 24.53 13.07 -16.01
C ALA A 26 25.09 12.01 -16.98
N ASP A 27 25.41 10.79 -16.54
CA ASP A 27 25.99 9.75 -17.42
C ASP A 27 24.97 8.63 -17.75
N PRO A 28 24.24 8.74 -18.87
CA PRO A 28 23.26 7.75 -19.32
C PRO A 28 23.90 6.48 -19.93
N ASP A 29 25.21 6.44 -20.17
CA ASP A 29 25.86 5.34 -20.92
C ASP A 29 26.31 4.17 -20.03
N ARG A 30 26.05 4.23 -18.72
CA ARG A 30 26.47 3.17 -17.78
C ARG A 30 25.61 1.90 -17.80
N TYR A 31 24.54 1.87 -18.60
CA TYR A 31 23.71 0.68 -18.78
C TYR A 31 23.82 0.15 -20.22
N THR A 32 25.03 -0.27 -20.61
CA THR A 32 25.22 -1.01 -21.87
C THR A 32 24.74 -2.45 -21.74
N ASP A 33 23.73 -2.75 -22.54
CA ASP A 33 23.00 -4.02 -22.72
C ASP A 33 23.87 -5.11 -23.42
N PRO A 34 23.93 -6.36 -22.92
CA PRO A 34 24.56 -7.44 -23.67
C PRO A 34 23.71 -8.09 -24.78
N ASP A 35 22.40 -7.86 -24.90
CA ASP A 35 21.62 -8.56 -25.95
C ASP A 35 20.24 -7.93 -26.28
N PRO A 36 20.09 -7.18 -27.40
CA PRO A 36 18.79 -6.65 -27.81
C PRO A 36 17.89 -7.75 -28.37
N ARG A 37 16.65 -7.83 -27.86
CA ARG A 37 15.58 -8.70 -28.38
C ARG A 37 15.38 -8.51 -29.89
N PRO A 38 15.07 -9.59 -30.65
CA PRO A 38 14.77 -9.47 -32.07
C PRO A 38 13.48 -8.65 -32.32
N PRO A 39 13.43 -7.88 -33.42
CA PRO A 39 12.44 -6.82 -33.64
C PRO A 39 10.98 -7.26 -33.90
N ASP A 40 10.68 -8.57 -33.93
CA ASP A 40 9.36 -9.09 -34.35
C ASP A 40 8.56 -9.79 -33.24
N ALA A 41 8.95 -9.66 -31.97
CA ALA A 41 8.14 -10.18 -30.88
C ALA A 41 6.90 -9.30 -30.63
N ALA A 42 5.70 -9.85 -30.87
CA ALA A 42 4.44 -9.19 -30.56
C ALA A 42 4.39 -8.78 -29.06
N PRO A 43 3.83 -7.59 -28.72
CA PRO A 43 3.74 -7.15 -27.34
C PRO A 43 2.85 -8.11 -26.53
N PRO A 44 3.20 -8.39 -25.26
CA PRO A 44 2.36 -9.22 -24.40
C PRO A 44 0.99 -8.57 -24.18
N PRO A 45 -0.07 -9.36 -23.96
CA PRO A 45 -1.40 -8.83 -23.71
C PRO A 45 -1.43 -7.97 -22.44
N THR A 46 -2.25 -6.91 -22.46
CA THR A 46 -2.48 -6.04 -21.30
C THR A 46 -2.98 -6.88 -20.11
N PRO A 47 -2.36 -6.81 -18.93
CA PRO A 47 -2.85 -7.55 -17.77
C PRO A 47 -4.24 -7.04 -17.35
N PRO A 48 -5.12 -7.93 -16.84
CA PRO A 48 -6.46 -7.53 -16.42
C PRO A 48 -6.39 -6.55 -15.24
N PRO A 49 -7.38 -5.62 -15.12
CA PRO A 49 -7.45 -4.71 -13.97
C PRO A 49 -7.61 -5.50 -12.66
N PRO A 50 -7.10 -4.97 -11.53
CA PRO A 50 -7.26 -5.63 -10.24
C PRO A 50 -8.76 -5.79 -9.89
N PRO A 51 -9.14 -6.87 -9.17
CA PRO A 51 -10.54 -7.10 -8.82
C PRO A 51 -11.05 -5.99 -7.89
N THR A 52 -12.28 -5.55 -8.12
CA THR A 52 -13.03 -4.66 -7.23
C THR A 52 -13.29 -5.40 -5.90
N PRO A 53 -13.10 -4.77 -4.72
CA PRO A 53 -13.45 -5.41 -3.46
C PRO A 53 -14.96 -5.65 -3.40
N THR A 54 -15.39 -6.89 -3.58
CA THR A 54 -16.79 -7.29 -3.39
C THR A 54 -17.13 -7.19 -1.91
N GLY A 55 -18.16 -6.39 -1.59
CA GLY A 55 -18.68 -6.24 -0.23
C GLY A 55 -19.02 -7.60 0.38
N ALA A 56 -18.59 -7.81 1.63
CA ALA A 56 -18.92 -8.99 2.39
C ALA A 56 -20.46 -9.08 2.59
N PRO A 57 -21.07 -10.27 2.44
CA PRO A 57 -22.46 -10.47 2.81
C PRO A 57 -22.65 -10.34 4.33
N PRO A 58 -23.81 -9.86 4.82
CA PRO A 58 -24.07 -9.76 6.25
C PRO A 58 -24.10 -11.16 6.90
N PRO A 59 -23.64 -11.30 8.16
CA PRO A 59 -23.60 -12.59 8.83
C PRO A 59 -25.00 -13.14 9.12
N THR A 60 -25.17 -14.44 8.88
CA THR A 60 -26.36 -15.23 9.24
C THR A 60 -26.44 -15.42 10.76
N PRO A 61 -27.60 -15.20 11.42
CA PRO A 61 -27.73 -15.43 12.85
C PRO A 61 -27.76 -16.93 13.17
N THR A 62 -26.88 -17.38 14.06
CA THR A 62 -26.83 -18.75 14.57
C THR A 62 -27.26 -18.78 16.04
N GLY A 63 -28.26 -19.63 16.34
CA GLY A 63 -28.37 -20.41 17.59
C GLY A 63 -28.78 -19.67 18.87
N ALA A 64 -30.01 -19.90 19.33
CA ALA A 64 -30.51 -19.53 20.66
C ALA A 64 -29.91 -20.42 21.79
N PRO A 65 -29.78 -19.89 23.02
CA PRO A 65 -29.82 -20.69 24.24
C PRO A 65 -31.12 -20.48 25.06
N ALA A 66 -31.54 -21.53 25.77
CA ALA A 66 -32.75 -21.67 26.58
C ALA A 66 -32.69 -20.95 27.96
N PRO A 67 -33.83 -20.79 28.70
CA PRO A 67 -34.06 -19.64 29.60
C PRO A 67 -34.09 -19.93 31.11
N ALA A 68 -33.89 -18.89 31.94
CA ALA A 68 -34.47 -18.67 33.29
C ALA A 68 -34.01 -17.30 33.87
N PRO A 69 -34.61 -16.75 34.95
CA PRO A 69 -36.03 -16.58 35.26
C PRO A 69 -36.44 -15.08 35.47
N THR A 70 -37.73 -14.91 35.70
CA THR A 70 -38.59 -13.72 35.72
C THR A 70 -38.17 -12.56 36.65
N GLY A 71 -38.23 -11.32 36.12
CA GLY A 71 -38.22 -10.07 36.90
C GLY A 71 -39.01 -8.96 36.18
N ALA A 72 -40.10 -8.52 36.81
CA ALA A 72 -40.95 -7.32 36.65
C ALA A 72 -41.25 -6.71 35.24
N PRO A 73 -42.54 -6.39 34.93
CA PRO A 73 -42.94 -5.89 33.62
C PRO A 73 -42.64 -4.38 33.44
N ALA A 74 -42.02 -4.03 32.31
CA ALA A 74 -41.95 -2.66 31.79
C ALA A 74 -43.10 -2.42 30.79
N PRO A 75 -43.59 -1.16 30.64
CA PRO A 75 -44.88 -0.86 30.02
C PRO A 75 -44.92 -1.08 28.49
N ALA A 76 -46.11 -1.43 27.99
CA ALA A 76 -46.39 -1.81 26.62
C ALA A 76 -46.16 -0.67 25.60
N PRO A 77 -45.60 -0.96 24.41
CA PRO A 77 -45.64 -0.04 23.28
C PRO A 77 -47.06 0.03 22.71
N THR A 78 -47.54 1.26 22.58
CA THR A 78 -48.85 1.65 22.03
C THR A 78 -48.99 1.20 20.57
N GLY A 79 -50.19 0.73 20.21
CA GLY A 79 -50.49 -0.01 19.00
C GLY A 79 -50.14 0.68 17.67
N ALA A 80 -49.72 -0.15 16.72
CA ALA A 80 -49.67 0.18 15.31
C ALA A 80 -51.11 0.40 14.76
N PRO A 81 -51.35 1.41 13.89
CA PRO A 81 -52.64 1.58 13.26
C PRO A 81 -52.89 0.48 12.21
N ALA A 82 -54.15 0.05 12.11
CA ALA A 82 -54.64 -0.94 11.16
C ALA A 82 -54.43 -0.51 9.68
N PRO A 83 -54.29 -1.45 8.73
CA PRO A 83 -54.19 -1.12 7.32
C PRO A 83 -55.49 -0.47 6.79
N ALA A 84 -55.33 0.60 6.01
CA ALA A 84 -56.44 1.31 5.36
C ALA A 84 -57.16 0.42 4.34
N PRO A 85 -58.48 0.61 4.11
CA PRO A 85 -59.22 -0.11 3.09
C PRO A 85 -58.74 0.26 1.68
N PRO A 86 -58.92 -0.62 0.67
CA PRO A 86 -58.51 -0.33 -0.70
C PRO A 86 -59.30 0.86 -1.28
N PRO A 87 -58.68 1.69 -2.14
CA PRO A 87 -59.33 2.87 -2.69
C PRO A 87 -60.46 2.50 -3.67
N ASP A 88 -61.50 3.32 -3.62
CA ASP A 88 -62.69 3.29 -4.47
C ASP A 88 -62.31 3.52 -5.95
N PRO A 89 -62.71 2.68 -6.92
CA PRO A 89 -62.32 2.81 -8.33
C PRO A 89 -62.95 3.99 -9.08
N ALA A 90 -63.51 4.99 -8.39
CA ALA A 90 -64.21 6.12 -8.99
C ALA A 90 -63.46 7.47 -8.95
N ALA A 91 -62.17 7.50 -8.59
CA ALA A 91 -61.36 8.72 -8.68
C ALA A 91 -60.42 8.65 -9.90
N VAL A 92 -61.01 8.74 -11.09
CA VAL A 92 -60.27 9.02 -12.32
C VAL A 92 -59.66 10.41 -12.18
N ALA A 93 -58.33 10.48 -12.24
CA ALA A 93 -57.59 11.74 -12.25
C ALA A 93 -58.04 12.58 -13.45
N ASP A 94 -58.44 13.82 -13.17
CA ASP A 94 -58.68 14.85 -14.18
C ASP A 94 -57.31 15.27 -14.78
N PRO A 95 -57.04 15.02 -16.07
CA PRO A 95 -55.77 15.38 -16.70
C PRO A 95 -55.62 16.89 -16.97
N ASP A 96 -56.62 17.72 -16.65
CA ASP A 96 -56.60 19.18 -16.90
C ASP A 96 -56.42 20.04 -15.63
N ALA A 97 -55.85 19.49 -14.54
CA ALA A 97 -55.50 20.27 -13.36
C ALA A 97 -54.32 21.25 -13.65
N GLU A 98 -54.67 22.43 -14.16
CA GLU A 98 -53.75 23.57 -14.33
C GLU A 98 -53.03 23.88 -13.01
N GLY A 99 -51.70 23.80 -13.03
CA GLY A 99 -50.84 24.11 -11.89
C GLY A 99 -51.05 25.55 -11.42
N ALA A 100 -51.29 25.73 -10.12
CA ALA A 100 -51.42 27.05 -9.52
C ALA A 100 -50.18 27.92 -9.83
N PRO A 101 -50.34 29.14 -10.38
CA PRO A 101 -49.20 29.96 -10.76
C PRO A 101 -48.38 30.35 -9.54
N LEU A 102 -47.10 29.96 -9.52
CA LEU A 102 -46.15 30.38 -8.49
C LEU A 102 -46.07 31.92 -8.50
N GLY A 103 -46.49 32.53 -7.39
CA GLY A 103 -46.51 33.98 -7.26
C GLY A 103 -45.12 34.59 -7.48
N ARG A 104 -45.05 35.71 -8.21
CA ARG A 104 -43.82 36.46 -8.52
C ARG A 104 -42.91 36.70 -7.30
N ARG A 105 -43.49 36.86 -6.11
CA ARG A 105 -42.76 37.02 -4.85
C ARG A 105 -41.95 35.80 -4.46
N THR A 106 -42.49 34.60 -4.68
CA THR A 106 -41.80 33.33 -4.38
C THR A 106 -40.64 33.12 -5.34
N VAL A 107 -40.84 33.39 -6.63
CA VAL A 107 -39.78 33.31 -7.64
C VAL A 107 -38.65 34.31 -7.34
N LEU A 108 -38.98 35.55 -7.00
CA LEU A 108 -37.98 36.56 -6.65
C LEU A 108 -37.26 36.24 -5.33
N ALA A 109 -37.94 35.64 -4.35
CA ALA A 109 -37.31 35.23 -3.10
C ALA A 109 -36.27 34.11 -3.31
N VAL A 110 -36.59 33.11 -4.15
CA VAL A 110 -35.66 32.03 -4.49
C VAL A 110 -34.45 32.57 -5.27
N LEU A 111 -34.66 33.46 -6.23
CA LEU A 111 -33.57 34.11 -6.98
C LEU A 111 -32.70 34.98 -6.08
N GLY A 112 -33.29 35.72 -5.15
CA GLY A 112 -32.56 36.54 -4.17
C GLY A 112 -31.68 35.72 -3.24
N LEU A 113 -32.19 34.58 -2.73
CA LEU A 113 -31.42 33.63 -1.92
C LEU A 113 -30.27 33.00 -2.71
N GLY A 114 -30.51 32.62 -3.96
CA GLY A 114 -29.46 32.09 -4.85
C GLY A 114 -28.34 33.11 -5.10
N ALA A 115 -28.69 34.36 -5.42
CA ALA A 115 -27.72 35.43 -5.65
C ALA A 115 -26.92 35.77 -4.38
N ALA A 116 -27.57 35.81 -3.22
CA ALA A 116 -26.90 36.03 -1.93
C ALA A 116 -25.94 34.89 -1.59
N GLY A 117 -26.31 33.64 -1.85
CA GLY A 117 -25.44 32.47 -1.67
C GLY A 117 -24.19 32.53 -2.54
N VAL A 118 -24.32 32.90 -3.81
CA VAL A 118 -23.18 33.06 -4.74
C VAL A 118 -22.27 34.22 -4.31
N ALA A 119 -22.84 35.34 -3.85
CA ALA A 119 -22.07 36.48 -3.38
C ALA A 119 -21.30 36.19 -2.07
N ALA A 120 -21.86 35.32 -1.20
CA ALA A 120 -21.22 34.92 0.06
C ALA A 120 -20.18 33.81 -0.11
N ALA A 121 -20.23 33.04 -1.21
CA ALA A 121 -19.33 31.90 -1.45
C ALA A 121 -17.83 32.24 -1.35
N PRO A 122 -17.30 33.36 -1.90
CA PRO A 122 -15.88 33.68 -1.80
C PRO A 122 -15.43 34.03 -0.38
N TRP A 123 -16.35 34.49 0.46
CA TRP A 123 -16.06 34.78 1.88
C TRP A 123 -16.10 33.51 2.71
N LEU A 124 -17.05 32.61 2.42
CA LEU A 124 -17.15 31.31 3.07
C LEU A 124 -15.95 30.41 2.72
N GLN A 125 -15.54 30.39 1.45
CA GLN A 125 -14.36 29.62 1.02
C GLN A 125 -13.08 30.13 1.68
N ARG A 126 -12.85 31.45 1.72
CA ARG A 126 -11.68 32.02 2.41
C ARG A 126 -11.67 31.77 3.91
N GLY A 127 -12.85 31.80 4.55
CA GLY A 127 -12.98 31.45 5.97
C GLY A 127 -12.67 29.98 6.23
N LEU A 128 -13.15 29.09 5.36
CA LEU A 128 -12.88 27.66 5.46
C LEU A 128 -11.39 27.35 5.20
N GLU A 129 -10.78 27.97 4.20
CA GLU A 129 -9.35 27.83 3.88
C GLU A 129 -8.45 28.39 5.00
N ALA A 130 -8.81 29.50 5.64
CA ALA A 130 -8.05 30.04 6.76
C ALA A 130 -8.10 29.14 8.02
N VAL A 131 -9.19 28.38 8.20
CA VAL A 131 -9.36 27.43 9.31
C VAL A 131 -8.71 26.08 9.01
N LEU A 132 -8.81 25.59 7.78
CA LEU A 132 -8.28 24.28 7.39
C LEU A 132 -6.84 24.31 6.89
N GLY A 133 -6.35 25.44 6.36
CA GLY A 133 -4.99 25.60 5.85
C GLY A 133 -3.89 25.20 6.85
N PRO A 134 -3.95 25.67 8.12
CA PRO A 134 -2.96 25.29 9.14
C PRO A 134 -2.99 23.79 9.51
N VAL A 135 -4.16 23.15 9.37
CA VAL A 135 -4.38 21.72 9.67
C VAL A 135 -4.01 20.83 8.47
N ALA A 136 -4.06 21.37 7.25
CA ALA A 136 -3.60 20.69 6.05
C ALA A 136 -2.07 20.73 5.90
N ASP A 137 -1.44 21.84 6.30
CA ASP A 137 0.02 22.02 6.20
C ASP A 137 0.81 21.27 7.30
N THR A 138 0.14 20.84 8.37
CA THR A 138 0.74 20.03 9.41
C THR A 138 -0.03 18.72 9.48
N ASP A 139 0.50 17.65 8.87
CA ASP A 139 -0.14 16.33 8.83
C ASP A 139 0.48 15.34 9.84
N PRO A 140 0.15 15.44 11.14
CA PRO A 140 0.65 14.51 12.16
C PRO A 140 -0.06 13.15 12.12
N THR A 141 -1.06 12.96 11.26
CA THR A 141 -1.89 11.73 11.23
C THR A 141 -1.86 11.00 9.89
N LYS A 142 -1.24 11.56 8.85
CA LYS A 142 -1.06 11.00 7.49
C LYS A 142 -2.35 10.44 6.86
N LEU A 143 -3.50 11.05 7.18
CA LEU A 143 -4.79 10.68 6.59
C LEU A 143 -4.90 11.12 5.13
N THR A 144 -4.07 12.08 4.72
CA THR A 144 -4.02 12.61 3.35
C THR A 144 -3.58 11.53 2.34
N GLY A 145 -2.78 10.56 2.77
CA GLY A 145 -2.38 9.39 1.95
C GLY A 145 -3.47 8.33 1.78
N LEU A 146 -4.57 8.41 2.54
CA LEU A 146 -5.74 7.53 2.42
C LEU A 146 -6.85 8.15 1.55
N LEU A 147 -6.69 9.41 1.13
CA LEU A 147 -7.65 10.09 0.25
C LEU A 147 -7.37 9.77 -1.22
N PRO A 148 -8.38 9.33 -2.00
CA PRO A 148 -8.21 9.13 -3.44
C PRO A 148 -7.87 10.47 -4.12
N GLY A 149 -6.68 10.57 -4.70
CA GLY A 149 -6.22 11.72 -5.50
C GLY A 149 -5.05 12.51 -4.92
N GLY A 150 -4.69 12.32 -3.65
CA GLY A 150 -3.66 13.13 -2.96
C GLY A 150 -2.20 12.75 -3.24
N GLY A 151 -1.86 12.21 -4.41
CA GLY A 151 -0.48 11.78 -4.73
C GLY A 151 0.11 10.71 -3.78
N GLY A 152 -0.72 10.15 -2.90
CA GLY A 152 -0.31 9.29 -1.79
C GLY A 152 -0.28 7.81 -2.13
N PHE A 153 0.39 7.06 -1.27
CA PHE A 153 0.61 5.63 -1.39
C PHE A 153 -0.71 4.84 -1.36
N ARG A 154 -1.07 4.19 -2.48
CA ARG A 154 -2.31 3.42 -2.55
C ARG A 154 -2.18 2.07 -1.85
N TYR A 155 -3.18 1.75 -1.02
CA TYR A 155 -3.24 0.46 -0.34
C TYR A 155 -3.96 -0.59 -1.19
N TYR A 156 -3.21 -1.62 -1.59
CA TYR A 156 -3.77 -2.85 -2.17
C TYR A 156 -3.47 -4.04 -1.26
N SER A 157 -4.44 -4.94 -1.14
CA SER A 157 -4.37 -6.25 -0.50
C SER A 157 -5.16 -7.24 -1.33
N VAL A 158 -4.64 -8.46 -1.50
CA VAL A 158 -5.38 -9.56 -2.17
C VAL A 158 -6.12 -10.45 -1.19
N ALA A 159 -5.80 -10.33 0.11
CA ALA A 159 -6.49 -11.02 1.20
C ALA A 159 -7.57 -10.11 1.80
N ALA A 160 -8.70 -10.70 2.17
CA ALA A 160 -9.84 -10.01 2.78
C ALA A 160 -9.49 -9.40 4.16
N SER A 161 -8.64 -10.09 4.92
CA SER A 161 -8.06 -9.61 6.16
C SER A 161 -6.66 -10.19 6.31
N VAL A 162 -5.80 -9.49 7.04
CA VAL A 162 -4.43 -9.93 7.29
C VAL A 162 -4.16 -9.92 8.80
N PRO A 163 -3.65 -11.03 9.37
CA PRO A 163 -3.26 -11.06 10.76
C PRO A 163 -2.22 -9.99 11.09
N ARG A 164 -2.26 -9.45 12.30
CA ARG A 164 -1.19 -8.57 12.79
C ARG A 164 -0.18 -9.39 13.57
N GLU A 165 1.05 -9.39 13.07
CA GLU A 165 2.19 -9.95 13.81
C GLU A 165 2.77 -8.92 14.76
N THR A 166 3.01 -9.33 16.01
CA THR A 166 3.73 -8.49 16.98
C THR A 166 5.23 -8.57 16.74
N ALA A 167 5.97 -7.55 17.18
CA ALA A 167 7.43 -7.57 17.10
C ALA A 167 8.07 -8.80 17.80
N ALA A 168 7.44 -9.32 18.85
CA ALA A 168 7.90 -10.50 19.58
C ALA A 168 7.52 -11.82 18.89
N GLY A 169 6.34 -11.87 18.26
CA GLY A 169 5.83 -13.06 17.56
C GLY A 169 6.45 -13.28 16.18
N TYR A 170 6.83 -12.20 15.48
CA TYR A 170 7.28 -12.28 14.10
C TYR A 170 8.52 -13.17 13.88
N ARG A 171 8.45 -14.03 12.87
CA ARG A 171 9.56 -14.86 12.37
C ARG A 171 9.60 -14.79 10.84
N LEU A 172 10.78 -14.55 10.28
CA LEU A 172 11.07 -14.71 8.86
C LEU A 172 11.82 -16.02 8.66
N THR A 173 11.22 -16.96 7.94
CA THR A 173 11.85 -18.25 7.62
C THR A 173 12.68 -18.13 6.33
N VAL A 174 13.89 -18.68 6.31
CA VAL A 174 14.75 -18.75 5.12
C VAL A 174 15.23 -20.18 4.92
N GLY A 175 14.87 -20.78 3.78
CA GLY A 175 15.08 -22.21 3.54
C GLY A 175 15.13 -22.59 2.06
N GLY A 176 14.78 -23.85 1.78
CA GLY A 176 14.89 -24.43 0.43
C GLY A 176 16.31 -24.90 0.13
N LEU A 177 16.84 -24.51 -1.04
CA LEU A 177 18.19 -24.86 -1.50
C LEU A 177 19.27 -24.01 -0.82
N VAL A 178 19.43 -24.20 0.49
CA VAL A 178 20.42 -23.54 1.34
C VAL A 178 21.22 -24.55 2.16
N GLU A 179 22.39 -24.16 2.64
CA GLU A 179 23.22 -25.00 3.51
C GLU A 179 22.75 -24.94 4.96
N ARG A 180 22.33 -23.76 5.42
CA ARG A 180 21.92 -23.50 6.80
C ARG A 180 20.57 -22.80 6.83
N PRO A 181 19.44 -23.54 6.79
CA PRO A 181 18.12 -22.96 6.99
C PRO A 181 18.07 -22.19 8.31
N ALA A 182 17.40 -21.04 8.31
CA ALA A 182 17.39 -20.15 9.46
C ALA A 182 16.04 -19.46 9.64
N GLU A 183 15.77 -19.06 10.88
CA GLU A 183 14.66 -18.18 11.22
C GLU A 183 15.20 -16.88 11.81
N PHE A 184 14.77 -15.74 11.26
CA PHE A 184 15.15 -14.44 11.75
C PHE A 184 13.99 -13.82 12.54
N THR A 185 14.25 -13.50 13.79
CA THR A 185 13.36 -12.63 14.57
C THR A 185 13.47 -11.19 14.08
N LEU A 186 12.46 -10.35 14.35
CA LEU A 186 12.54 -8.93 14.02
C LEU A 186 13.76 -8.24 14.67
N ARG A 187 14.13 -8.66 15.89
CA ARG A 187 15.34 -8.17 16.57
C ARG A 187 16.61 -8.57 15.83
N ALA A 188 16.69 -9.80 15.33
CA ALA A 188 17.84 -10.27 14.57
C ALA A 188 17.98 -9.50 13.24
N LEU A 189 16.87 -9.27 12.52
CA LEU A 189 16.89 -8.46 11.29
C LEU A 189 17.39 -7.04 11.53
N ARG A 190 16.98 -6.40 12.63
CA ARG A 190 17.45 -5.06 13.01
C ARG A 190 18.94 -4.99 13.36
N ALA A 191 19.54 -6.12 13.77
CA ALA A 191 20.95 -6.19 14.14
C ALA A 191 21.87 -6.43 12.94
N LEU A 192 21.33 -6.81 11.78
CA LEU A 192 22.08 -6.94 10.53
C LEU A 192 22.38 -5.57 9.91
N PRO A 193 23.36 -5.46 8.99
CA PRO A 193 23.63 -4.22 8.29
C PRO A 193 22.38 -3.65 7.59
N GLN A 194 22.03 -2.41 7.93
CA GLN A 194 20.89 -1.72 7.33
C GLN A 194 21.35 -0.92 6.10
N THR A 195 20.52 -0.93 5.06
CA THR A 195 20.69 -0.17 3.82
C THR A 195 19.44 0.69 3.62
N ARG A 196 19.65 1.97 3.35
CA ARG A 196 18.59 2.93 3.03
C ARG A 196 18.63 3.26 1.53
N LEU A 197 17.49 3.18 0.88
CA LEU A 197 17.30 3.53 -0.53
C LEU A 197 16.18 4.55 -0.65
N VAL A 198 16.39 5.58 -1.46
CA VAL A 198 15.34 6.54 -1.85
C VAL A 198 15.13 6.37 -3.34
N ARG A 199 13.93 5.95 -3.72
CA ARG A 199 13.54 5.73 -5.12
C ARG A 199 12.06 5.96 -5.29
N ASP A 200 11.66 6.20 -6.52
CA ASP A 200 10.25 6.22 -6.90
C ASP A 200 9.62 4.84 -6.69
N VAL A 201 8.42 4.82 -6.13
CA VAL A 201 7.54 3.64 -6.14
C VAL A 201 6.64 3.73 -7.36
N GLN A 202 6.68 2.71 -8.20
CA GLN A 202 5.89 2.68 -9.43
C GLN A 202 4.96 1.47 -9.44
N CYS A 203 3.66 1.73 -9.56
CA CYS A 203 2.69 0.68 -9.71
C CYS A 203 2.40 0.42 -11.19
N VAL A 204 2.23 -0.86 -11.52
CA VAL A 204 1.83 -1.31 -12.85
C VAL A 204 0.54 -0.63 -13.35
N THR A 205 -0.37 -0.23 -12.45
CA THR A 205 -1.61 0.48 -12.80
C THR A 205 -1.41 1.98 -13.10
N GLY A 206 -0.17 2.48 -13.06
CA GLY A 206 0.21 3.81 -13.56
C GLY A 206 0.31 4.92 -12.51
N TRP A 207 0.08 4.62 -11.23
CA TRP A 207 0.37 5.59 -10.16
C TRP A 207 1.82 5.45 -9.68
N ARG A 208 2.36 6.58 -9.21
CA ARG A 208 3.70 6.71 -8.68
C ARG A 208 3.71 7.46 -7.35
N VAL A 209 4.66 7.15 -6.49
CA VAL A 209 5.04 7.98 -5.35
C VAL A 209 6.52 8.29 -5.46
N PRO A 210 6.93 9.55 -5.70
CA PRO A 210 8.33 9.90 -5.88
C PRO A 210 9.11 9.82 -4.55
N ASP A 211 10.43 9.72 -4.66
CA ASP A 211 11.38 9.91 -3.54
C ASP A 211 11.03 9.13 -2.25
N THR A 212 10.55 7.89 -2.38
CA THR A 212 10.08 7.12 -1.24
C THR A 212 11.25 6.42 -0.56
N PRO A 213 11.58 6.75 0.70
CA PRO A 213 12.69 6.11 1.38
C PRO A 213 12.24 4.76 1.99
N PHE A 214 13.01 3.72 1.71
CA PHE A 214 12.92 2.41 2.34
C PHE A 214 14.23 2.06 3.02
N GLU A 215 14.14 1.37 4.15
CA GLU A 215 15.32 0.92 4.89
C GLU A 215 15.12 -0.51 5.41
N GLY A 216 16.17 -1.32 5.28
CA GLY A 216 16.20 -2.69 5.78
C GLY A 216 17.49 -3.42 5.44
N VAL A 217 17.45 -4.74 5.51
CA VAL A 217 18.60 -5.60 5.21
C VAL A 217 18.62 -5.90 3.71
N ARG A 218 19.79 -5.84 3.06
CA ARG A 218 19.89 -6.31 1.67
C ARG A 218 19.56 -7.79 1.61
N LEU A 219 18.75 -8.20 0.64
CA LEU A 219 18.38 -9.61 0.51
C LEU A 219 19.62 -10.50 0.34
N SER A 220 20.63 -10.03 -0.40
CA SER A 220 21.91 -10.72 -0.57
C SER A 220 22.58 -11.10 0.76
N GLU A 221 22.51 -10.26 1.79
CA GLU A 221 23.12 -10.53 3.10
C GLU A 221 22.46 -11.73 3.79
N LEU A 222 21.13 -11.84 3.69
CA LEU A 222 20.40 -12.99 4.22
C LEU A 222 20.73 -14.27 3.43
N LEU A 223 20.84 -14.17 2.11
CA LEU A 223 21.20 -15.28 1.24
C LEU A 223 22.62 -15.79 1.54
N ASP A 224 23.56 -14.89 1.80
CA ASP A 224 24.93 -15.23 2.13
C ASP A 224 25.04 -15.85 3.54
N ALA A 225 24.26 -15.36 4.50
CA ALA A 225 24.20 -15.92 5.86
C ALA A 225 23.77 -17.41 5.87
N VAL A 226 22.76 -17.76 5.06
CA VAL A 226 22.24 -19.14 5.00
C VAL A 226 23.05 -20.05 4.07
N GLY A 227 23.90 -19.49 3.20
CA GLY A 227 24.69 -20.22 2.21
C GLY A 227 23.82 -20.81 1.10
N VAL A 228 23.80 -20.15 -0.06
CA VAL A 228 23.02 -20.60 -1.22
C VAL A 228 23.66 -21.84 -1.87
N ARG A 229 22.87 -22.91 -2.07
CA ARG A 229 23.37 -24.11 -2.75
C ARG A 229 23.59 -23.89 -4.25
N PRO A 230 24.55 -24.60 -4.89
CA PRO A 230 24.86 -24.45 -6.31
C PRO A 230 23.71 -24.75 -7.28
N GLU A 231 22.65 -25.44 -6.87
CA GLU A 231 21.48 -25.75 -7.69
C GLU A 231 20.40 -24.66 -7.65
N ALA A 232 20.50 -23.68 -6.74
CA ALA A 232 19.51 -22.62 -6.65
C ALA A 232 19.62 -21.65 -7.85
N ARG A 233 18.49 -21.35 -8.50
CA ARG A 233 18.42 -20.35 -9.58
C ARG A 233 17.36 -19.28 -9.33
N ALA A 234 16.49 -19.47 -8.34
CA ALA A 234 15.42 -18.57 -8.03
C ALA A 234 15.13 -18.52 -6.53
N VAL A 235 14.35 -17.51 -6.14
CA VAL A 235 13.88 -17.28 -4.78
C VAL A 235 12.37 -17.12 -4.83
N ARG A 236 11.66 -17.86 -3.98
CA ARG A 236 10.22 -17.71 -3.77
C ARG A 236 9.96 -17.07 -2.42
N PHE A 237 9.02 -16.13 -2.38
CA PHE A 237 8.59 -15.40 -1.20
C PHE A 237 7.17 -15.80 -0.84
N THR A 238 6.90 -15.89 0.46
CA THR A 238 5.57 -16.11 1.01
C THR A 238 5.23 -15.05 2.03
N CYS A 239 3.94 -14.81 2.20
CA CYS A 239 3.39 -13.81 3.09
C CYS A 239 2.55 -14.46 4.19
N PHE A 240 2.49 -13.87 5.39
CA PHE A 240 1.65 -14.40 6.47
C PHE A 240 0.16 -14.04 6.33
N ASP A 241 -0.22 -13.39 5.23
CA ASP A 241 -1.62 -13.33 4.78
C ASP A 241 -2.12 -14.70 4.25
N GLY A 242 -1.22 -15.64 3.99
CA GLY A 242 -1.51 -16.99 3.51
C GLY A 242 -1.91 -17.07 2.03
N VAL A 243 -1.90 -15.96 1.30
CA VAL A 243 -2.41 -15.87 -0.08
C VAL A 243 -1.33 -15.38 -1.03
N TYR A 244 -0.63 -14.30 -0.66
CA TYR A 244 0.33 -13.68 -1.56
C TYR A 244 1.62 -14.48 -1.63
N SER A 245 2.12 -14.62 -2.84
CA SER A 245 3.45 -15.15 -3.09
C SER A 245 4.10 -14.41 -4.24
N GLU A 246 5.42 -14.42 -4.24
CA GLU A 246 6.22 -13.72 -5.23
C GLU A 246 7.49 -14.51 -5.54
N SER A 247 8.17 -14.20 -6.62
CA SER A 247 9.43 -14.82 -6.98
C SER A 247 10.39 -13.85 -7.68
N LEU A 248 11.68 -14.14 -7.56
CA LEU A 248 12.76 -13.48 -8.29
C LEU A 248 13.74 -14.56 -8.80
N THR A 249 14.45 -14.28 -9.89
CA THR A 249 15.68 -15.04 -10.18
C THR A 249 16.71 -14.80 -9.06
N LEU A 250 17.66 -15.73 -8.91
CA LEU A 250 18.72 -15.56 -7.91
C LEU A 250 19.58 -14.33 -8.21
N GLU A 251 19.77 -14.01 -9.49
CA GLU A 251 20.48 -12.80 -9.92
C GLU A 251 19.74 -11.54 -9.49
N GLN A 252 18.43 -11.45 -9.77
CA GLN A 252 17.59 -10.35 -9.32
C GLN A 252 17.60 -10.20 -7.79
N ALA A 253 17.48 -11.32 -7.06
CA ALA A 253 17.49 -11.34 -5.60
C ALA A 253 18.82 -10.90 -4.97
N ARG A 254 19.94 -11.01 -5.72
CA ARG A 254 21.28 -10.60 -5.27
C ARG A 254 21.62 -9.14 -5.55
N ARG A 255 20.75 -8.40 -6.25
CA ARG A 255 21.00 -6.98 -6.53
C ARG A 255 21.07 -6.16 -5.25
N SER A 256 21.87 -5.10 -5.29
CA SER A 256 22.06 -4.19 -4.15
C SER A 256 20.83 -3.35 -3.81
N ASP A 257 19.85 -3.29 -4.71
CA ASP A 257 18.61 -2.52 -4.60
C ASP A 257 17.38 -3.38 -4.26
N VAL A 258 17.62 -4.59 -3.73
CA VAL A 258 16.59 -5.50 -3.20
C VAL A 258 16.75 -5.66 -1.70
N LEU A 259 15.71 -5.29 -0.95
CA LEU A 259 15.73 -5.21 0.50
C LEU A 259 14.64 -6.05 1.14
N VAL A 260 14.96 -6.62 2.29
CA VAL A 260 14.02 -7.02 3.33
C VAL A 260 13.84 -5.81 4.25
N CYS A 261 12.81 -5.02 3.96
CA CYS A 261 12.55 -3.72 4.57
C CYS A 261 11.86 -3.83 5.92
N LEU A 262 12.28 -2.95 6.83
CA LEU A 262 11.75 -2.79 8.19
C LEU A 262 11.13 -1.40 8.41
N ARG A 263 11.55 -0.41 7.60
CA ARG A 263 11.10 0.98 7.68
C ARG A 263 10.74 1.53 6.31
N MET A 264 9.84 2.50 6.31
CA MET A 264 9.45 3.30 5.15
C MET A 264 9.17 4.72 5.64
N SER A 265 9.57 5.75 4.87
CA SER A 265 9.37 7.15 5.28
C SER A 265 9.97 7.45 6.65
N ASP A 266 11.15 6.87 6.90
CA ASP A 266 11.92 7.00 8.15
C ASP A 266 11.14 6.58 9.41
N GLU A 267 10.11 5.74 9.28
CA GLU A 267 9.30 5.18 10.36
C GLU A 267 9.23 3.64 10.24
N PRO A 268 9.01 2.90 11.35
CA PRO A 268 8.71 1.47 11.26
C PRO A 268 7.55 1.19 10.30
N LEU A 269 7.66 0.14 9.49
CA LEU A 269 6.59 -0.23 8.56
C LEU A 269 5.26 -0.41 9.28
N SER A 270 4.27 0.39 8.89
CA SER A 270 2.90 0.20 9.33
C SER A 270 2.35 -1.11 8.77
N HIS A 271 1.32 -1.66 9.42
CA HIS A 271 0.66 -2.86 8.92
C HIS A 271 0.11 -2.66 7.49
N ALA A 272 -0.41 -1.47 7.17
CA ALA A 272 -0.92 -1.15 5.83
C ALA A 272 0.19 -1.15 4.76
N HIS A 273 1.42 -0.77 5.12
CA HIS A 273 2.57 -0.82 4.21
C HIS A 273 3.27 -2.17 4.19
N GLY A 274 2.71 -3.20 4.83
CA GLY A 274 3.23 -4.56 4.85
C GLY A 274 4.09 -4.90 6.06
N GLY A 275 4.00 -4.11 7.13
CA GLY A 275 4.76 -4.35 8.36
C GLY A 275 4.37 -5.65 9.09
N PRO A 276 5.28 -6.21 9.92
CA PRO A 276 6.51 -5.57 10.38
C PRO A 276 7.69 -5.65 9.39
N VAL A 277 7.59 -6.49 8.36
CA VAL A 277 8.64 -6.71 7.35
C VAL A 277 8.02 -6.90 5.97
N ARG A 278 8.60 -6.26 4.96
CA ARG A 278 8.22 -6.45 3.56
C ARG A 278 9.43 -6.71 2.68
N LEU A 279 9.21 -7.31 1.53
CA LEU A 279 10.15 -7.25 0.42
C LEU A 279 10.01 -5.89 -0.29
N TYR A 280 11.14 -5.34 -0.72
CA TYR A 280 11.21 -4.18 -1.59
C TYR A 280 12.19 -4.44 -2.73
N VAL A 281 11.71 -4.31 -3.96
CA VAL A 281 12.45 -4.56 -5.20
C VAL A 281 12.41 -3.27 -6.01
N ALA A 282 13.38 -2.39 -5.79
CA ALA A 282 13.34 -1.03 -6.33
C ALA A 282 13.20 -0.93 -7.86
N PRO A 283 13.88 -1.75 -8.69
CA PRO A 283 13.85 -1.57 -10.15
C PRO A 283 12.63 -2.19 -10.84
N MET A 284 11.70 -2.78 -10.09
CA MET A 284 10.54 -3.50 -10.63
C MET A 284 9.22 -2.87 -10.18
N TYR A 285 8.15 -3.17 -10.91
CA TYR A 285 6.81 -2.75 -10.51
C TYR A 285 6.46 -3.25 -9.12
N PHE A 286 5.74 -2.41 -8.38
CA PHE A 286 5.61 -2.57 -6.94
C PHE A 286 4.86 -3.82 -6.47
N TYR A 287 4.21 -4.57 -7.37
CA TYR A 287 3.66 -5.88 -7.04
C TYR A 287 4.76 -6.90 -6.69
N LYS A 288 5.97 -6.78 -7.25
CA LYS A 288 7.12 -7.61 -6.87
C LYS A 288 7.59 -7.36 -5.43
N SER A 289 7.19 -6.24 -4.83
CA SER A 289 7.55 -5.87 -3.46
C SER A 289 6.53 -6.44 -2.47
N ALA A 290 6.60 -7.74 -2.20
CA ALA A 290 5.64 -8.45 -1.34
C ALA A 290 5.51 -7.85 0.08
N LYS A 291 4.27 -7.65 0.54
CA LYS A 291 3.94 -7.20 1.90
C LYS A 291 3.91 -8.37 2.89
N TRP A 292 4.06 -8.11 4.19
CA TRP A 292 3.83 -9.13 5.24
C TRP A 292 4.68 -10.39 5.06
N LEU A 293 5.96 -10.17 4.74
CA LEU A 293 6.88 -11.23 4.35
C LEU A 293 7.05 -12.24 5.50
N SER A 294 6.84 -13.53 5.23
CA SER A 294 6.94 -14.61 6.23
C SER A 294 7.99 -15.65 5.87
N GLY A 295 8.32 -15.80 4.58
CA GLY A 295 9.24 -16.83 4.13
C GLY A 295 10.00 -16.47 2.86
N ILE A 296 11.22 -16.99 2.78
CA ILE A 296 12.13 -16.92 1.63
C ILE A 296 12.62 -18.35 1.37
N SER A 297 12.36 -18.87 0.18
CA SER A 297 12.73 -20.24 -0.20
C SER A 297 13.54 -20.24 -1.48
N LEU A 298 14.75 -20.77 -1.46
CA LEU A 298 15.56 -20.93 -2.66
C LEU A 298 15.10 -22.14 -3.45
N THR A 299 14.89 -21.97 -4.75
CA THR A 299 14.34 -22.97 -5.66
C THR A 299 15.22 -23.15 -6.90
N ARG A 300 15.06 -24.29 -7.59
CA ARG A 300 15.78 -24.60 -8.83
C ARG A 300 15.31 -23.73 -10.00
N ASP A 301 14.05 -23.35 -9.99
CA ASP A 301 13.39 -22.64 -11.09
C ASP A 301 12.51 -21.52 -10.51
N VAL A 302 12.31 -20.47 -11.30
CA VAL A 302 11.35 -19.42 -11.00
C VAL A 302 9.95 -20.03 -11.03
N ARG A 303 9.18 -19.82 -9.96
CA ARG A 303 7.78 -20.22 -9.88
C ARG A 303 6.94 -18.95 -9.84
N PRO A 304 6.09 -18.70 -10.86
CA PRO A 304 5.18 -17.56 -10.89
C PRO A 304 4.53 -17.30 -9.53
N GLY A 305 4.52 -16.03 -9.12
CA GLY A 305 3.83 -15.56 -7.93
C GLY A 305 2.36 -15.30 -8.20
N TYR A 306 1.72 -14.60 -7.27
CA TYR A 306 0.28 -14.37 -7.32
C TYR A 306 -0.17 -13.63 -8.58
N TRP A 307 0.53 -12.56 -8.97
CA TRP A 307 0.15 -11.77 -10.15
C TRP A 307 0.65 -12.37 -11.45
N GLU A 308 1.80 -13.02 -11.44
CA GLU A 308 2.37 -13.72 -12.59
C GLU A 308 1.47 -14.86 -13.05
N GLU A 309 0.90 -15.63 -12.11
CA GLU A 309 -0.13 -16.63 -12.41
C GLU A 309 -1.40 -16.03 -13.04
N ARG A 310 -1.58 -14.71 -12.94
CA ARG A 310 -2.70 -13.93 -13.50
C ARG A 310 -2.32 -13.13 -14.74
N GLY A 311 -1.17 -13.44 -15.35
CA GLY A 311 -0.74 -12.87 -16.63
C GLY A 311 0.08 -11.59 -16.51
N TYR A 312 0.54 -11.22 -15.30
CA TYR A 312 1.52 -10.15 -15.14
C TYR A 312 2.92 -10.66 -15.50
N ASP A 313 3.81 -9.75 -15.91
CA ASP A 313 5.19 -10.10 -16.26
C ASP A 313 5.95 -10.67 -15.04
N VAL A 314 6.69 -11.75 -15.26
CA VAL A 314 7.53 -12.40 -14.24
C VAL A 314 8.68 -11.50 -13.80
N ASP A 315 9.29 -10.79 -14.74
CA ASP A 315 10.46 -9.94 -14.47
C ASP A 315 10.08 -8.54 -14.01
N ALA A 316 8.93 -8.04 -14.49
CA ALA A 316 8.29 -6.82 -14.00
C ALA A 316 9.19 -5.55 -13.96
N TRP A 317 10.21 -5.48 -14.81
CA TRP A 317 11.07 -4.29 -14.91
C TRP A 317 10.25 -3.07 -15.29
N VAL A 318 10.40 -2.00 -14.51
CA VAL A 318 9.77 -0.71 -14.82
C VAL A 318 10.24 -0.24 -16.21
N GLY A 319 9.31 0.24 -17.03
CA GLY A 319 9.58 0.70 -18.40
C GLY A 319 9.81 -0.40 -19.44
N ARG A 320 9.79 -1.70 -19.08
CA ARG A 320 9.90 -2.81 -20.04
C ARG A 320 8.71 -3.77 -20.03
N SER A 321 8.10 -3.95 -18.87
CA SER A 321 7.19 -5.09 -18.61
C SER A 321 5.70 -4.87 -18.86
N ASN A 322 5.27 -3.65 -19.19
CA ASN A 322 3.86 -3.33 -19.43
C ASN A 322 3.60 -2.70 -20.80
N GLY A 323 4.60 -2.70 -21.70
CA GLY A 323 4.50 -2.03 -22.99
C GLY A 323 4.21 -0.52 -22.89
N ARG A 324 4.35 0.08 -21.70
CA ARG A 324 4.38 1.54 -21.58
C ARG A 324 5.78 2.00 -21.96
N ASP A 325 5.79 2.94 -22.89
CA ASP A 325 6.90 3.72 -23.41
C ASP A 325 7.19 4.96 -22.55
N ASP A 326 6.64 5.04 -21.34
CA ASP A 326 7.01 6.08 -20.42
C ASP A 326 8.47 5.89 -20.00
N THR A 327 9.28 6.90 -20.30
CA THR A 327 10.72 6.96 -20.06
C THR A 327 11.09 6.29 -18.72
N PRO A 328 12.02 5.32 -18.70
CA PRO A 328 12.52 4.75 -17.45
C PRO A 328 12.93 5.89 -16.53
N THR A 329 12.22 6.06 -15.42
CA THR A 329 12.46 7.22 -14.58
C THR A 329 13.53 6.87 -13.57
N VAL A 330 14.68 7.51 -13.77
CA VAL A 330 15.94 7.44 -13.01
C VAL A 330 15.79 7.52 -11.50
#